data_AF-A0A7C2AYU1-F1
#
_entry.id   AF-A0A7C2AYU1-F1
#
_cell.length_a   1.000
_cell.length_b   1.000
_cell.length_c   1.000
_cell.angle_alpha   90.00
_cell.angle_beta   90.00
_cell.angle_gamma   90.00
#
_symmetry.space_group_name_H-M   'P 1'
#
loop_
_entity.id
_entity.type
_entity.pdbx_description
1 polymer ?
#
loop_
_entity_poly.entity_id
_entity_poly.type
_entity_poly.pdbx_seq_one_letter_code
_entity_poly.pdbx_strand_id
1 'polypeptide(L)' 'MAVPLSLVLLIHPASMLDANGHYSHNLLMLIMWGVAGGFVHGVGFEPRAMAWRVMFHPVLAWALMAVGYGMWLTARQWL' A
#
# COMPACT_ATOMS: atom_id res chain seq x y z
N MET A 1 -3.19 5.49 7.54
CA MET A 1 -2.49 4.39 6.83
C MET A 1 -2.07 4.78 5.40
N ALA A 2 -2.94 5.36 4.56
CA ALA A 2 -2.56 5.60 3.16
C ALA A 2 -1.51 6.71 2.97
N VAL A 3 -1.71 7.88 3.60
CA VAL A 3 -0.88 9.08 3.34
C VAL A 3 0.63 8.84 3.51
N PRO A 4 1.13 8.24 4.61
CA PRO A 4 2.57 8.01 4.75
C PRO A 4 3.14 7.08 3.68
N LEU A 5 2.43 5.99 3.35
CA LEU A 5 2.85 5.07 2.28
C LEU A 5 2.89 5.78 0.92
N SER A 6 1.89 6.60 0.61
CA SER A 6 1.85 7.40 -0.63
C SER A 6 3.06 8.33 -0.74
N LEU A 7 3.38 9.04 0.34
CA LEU A 7 4.53 9.96 0.36
C LEU A 7 5.85 9.21 0.15
N VAL A 8 6.01 8.07 0.82
CA VAL A 8 7.21 7.23 0.66
C VAL A 8 7.35 6.71 -0.76
N LEU A 9 6.28 6.13 -1.33
CA LEU A 9 6.29 5.60 -2.69
C LEU A 9 6.51 6.68 -3.76
N LEU A 10 6.07 7.92 -3.49
CA LEU A 10 6.22 9.05 -4.41
C LEU A 10 7.63 9.69 -4.32
N ILE A 11 8.11 9.96 -3.11
CA ILE A 11 9.32 10.76 -2.87
C ILE A 11 10.56 9.87 -2.84
N HIS A 12 10.46 8.70 -2.24
CA HIS A 12 11.62 7.82 -2.03
C HIS A 12 11.27 6.33 -2.20
N PRO A 13 10.88 5.92 -3.43
CA PRO A 13 10.48 4.53 -3.71
C PRO A 13 11.59 3.52 -3.37
N ALA A 14 12.86 3.93 -3.44
CA ALA A 14 14.01 3.10 -3.06
C ALA A 14 13.98 2.59 -1.61
N SER A 15 13.22 3.22 -0.73
CA SER A 15 13.00 2.70 0.63
C SER A 15 12.12 1.44 0.70
N MET A 16 11.56 1.00 -0.42
CA MET A 16 10.76 -0.23 -0.54
C MET A 16 11.53 -1.38 -1.21
N LEU A 17 12.85 -1.23 -1.37
CA LEU A 17 13.73 -2.27 -1.86
C LEU A 17 13.84 -3.43 -0.86
N ASP A 18 13.99 -4.65 -1.39
CA ASP A 18 14.33 -5.80 -0.57
C ASP A 18 15.82 -5.78 -0.15
N ALA A 19 16.23 -6.77 0.65
CA ALA A 19 17.61 -6.88 1.15
C ALA A 19 18.67 -7.05 0.04
N ASN A 20 18.26 -7.40 -1.18
CA ASN A 20 19.15 -7.54 -2.34
C ASN A 20 19.14 -6.30 -3.24
N GLY A 21 18.41 -5.24 -2.85
CA GLY A 21 18.28 -4.04 -3.66
C GLY A 21 17.34 -4.20 -4.85
N HIS A 22 16.44 -5.18 -4.84
CA HIS A 22 15.44 -5.39 -5.89
C HIS A 22 14.03 -4.95 -5.47
N TYR A 23 13.23 -4.57 -6.45
CA TYR A 23 11.79 -4.34 -6.28
C TYR A 23 11.01 -5.58 -6.64
N SER A 24 10.11 -6.00 -5.76
CA SER A 24 9.01 -6.88 -6.17
C SER A 24 7.90 -6.04 -6.78
N HIS A 25 7.87 -5.96 -8.11
CA HIS A 25 6.87 -5.16 -8.82
C HIS A 25 5.43 -5.58 -8.47
N ASN A 26 5.17 -6.88 -8.40
CA ASN A 26 3.86 -7.42 -8.03
C ASN A 26 3.43 -6.97 -6.64
N LEU A 27 4.34 -6.98 -5.68
CA LEU A 27 4.06 -6.58 -4.31
C LEU A 27 3.83 -5.07 -4.21
N LEU A 28 4.60 -4.29 -4.96
CA LEU A 28 4.40 -2.85 -5.06
C LEU A 28 3.02 -2.51 -5.65
N MET A 29 2.58 -3.23 -6.69
CA MET A 29 1.24 -3.08 -7.27
C MET A 29 0.14 -3.40 -6.25
N LEU A 30 0.31 -4.44 -5.45
CA LEU A 30 -0.62 -4.79 -4.36
C LEU A 30 -0.66 -3.70 -3.28
N ILE A 31 0.47 -3.12 -2.90
CA ILE A 31 0.52 -2.01 -1.94
C ILE A 31 -0.15 -0.76 -2.51
N MET A 32 0.11 -0.42 -3.78
CA MET A 32 -0.55 0.71 -4.45
C MET A 32 -2.07 0.52 -4.51
N TRP A 33 -2.55 -0.72 -4.69
CA TRP A 33 -3.98 -1.03 -4.58
C TRP A 33 -4.49 -0.82 -3.14
N GLY A 34 -3.75 -1.27 -2.12
CA GLY A 34 -4.08 -0.97 -0.72
C GLY A 34 -4.19 0.53 -0.43
N VAL A 35 -3.25 1.32 -0.95
CA VAL A 35 -3.26 2.79 -0.87
C VAL A 35 -4.48 3.39 -1.56
N ALA A 36 -4.83 2.93 -2.77
CA ALA A 36 -6.03 3.37 -3.48
C ALA A 36 -7.32 3.08 -2.68
N GLY A 37 -7.44 1.88 -2.11
CA GLY A 37 -8.55 1.53 -1.21
C GLY A 37 -8.56 2.37 0.08
N GLY A 38 -7.38 2.71 0.60
CA GLY A 38 -7.23 3.62 1.73
C GLY A 38 -7.74 5.03 1.43
N PHE A 39 -7.54 5.54 0.22
CA PHE A 39 -8.12 6.83 -0.21
C PHE A 39 -9.63 6.74 -0.45
N VAL A 40 -10.12 5.67 -1.10
CA VAL A 40 -11.56 5.42 -1.29
C VAL A 40 -12.32 5.60 0.03
N HIS A 41 -11.90 4.90 1.09
CA HIS A 41 -12.56 5.03 2.39
C HIS A 41 -12.13 6.26 3.18
N GLY A 42 -10.89 6.72 3.01
CA GLY A 42 -10.34 7.85 3.75
C GLY A 42 -11.04 9.18 3.44
N VAL A 43 -11.63 9.32 2.24
CA VAL A 43 -12.44 10.50 1.86
C VAL A 43 -13.94 10.30 2.07
N GLY A 44 -14.37 9.13 2.56
CA GLY A 44 -15.78 8.80 2.74
C GLY A 44 -16.52 8.34 1.47
N PHE A 45 -15.80 7.93 0.41
CA PHE A 45 -16.42 7.42 -0.80
C PHE A 45 -16.87 5.96 -0.60
N GLU A 46 -18.16 5.69 -0.80
CA GLU A 46 -18.73 4.34 -0.73
C GLU A 46 -18.98 3.78 -2.15
N PRO A 47 -18.29 2.70 -2.57
CA PRO A 47 -18.50 2.10 -3.88
C PRO A 47 -19.91 1.50 -4.01
N ARG A 48 -20.65 1.87 -5.06
CA ARG A 48 -22.03 1.35 -5.27
C ARG A 48 -22.06 -0.04 -5.91
N ALA A 49 -21.22 -0.31 -6.91
CA ALA A 49 -21.22 -1.60 -7.60
C ALA A 49 -20.58 -2.69 -6.73
N MET A 50 -21.19 -3.88 -6.70
CA MET A 50 -20.72 -5.03 -5.90
C MET A 50 -19.25 -5.37 -6.14
N ALA A 51 -18.80 -5.39 -7.40
CA ALA A 51 -17.40 -5.66 -7.74
C ALA A 51 -16.43 -4.71 -7.04
N TRP A 52 -16.74 -3.40 -7.03
CA TRP A 52 -15.91 -2.38 -6.39
C TRP A 52 -15.97 -2.43 -4.87
N ARG A 53 -17.11 -2.84 -4.29
CA ARG A 53 -17.23 -3.06 -2.83
C ARG A 53 -16.30 -4.18 -2.36
N VAL A 54 -16.13 -5.22 -3.15
CA VAL A 54 -15.22 -6.34 -2.85
C VAL A 54 -13.77 -5.92 -3.10
N MET A 55 -13.46 -5.37 -4.28
CA MET A 55 -12.09 -4.99 -4.64
C MET A 55 -11.51 -3.90 -3.75
N PHE A 56 -12.33 -2.98 -3.25
CA PHE A 56 -11.91 -1.94 -2.33
C PHE A 56 -12.43 -2.19 -0.93
N HIS A 57 -12.64 -3.43 -0.51
CA HIS A 57 -13.12 -3.68 0.85
C HIS A 57 -12.14 -3.08 1.89
N PRO A 58 -12.62 -2.38 2.95
CA PRO A 58 -11.75 -1.70 3.91
C PRO A 58 -10.69 -2.62 4.53
N VAL A 59 -11.09 -3.85 4.87
CA VAL A 59 -10.19 -4.86 5.46
C VAL A 59 -9.08 -5.27 4.48
N LEU A 60 -9.40 -5.40 3.19
CA LEU A 60 -8.41 -5.72 2.16
C LEU A 60 -7.42 -4.55 2.01
N ALA A 61 -7.92 -3.31 1.95
CA ALA A 61 -7.09 -2.13 1.86
C ALA A 61 -6.12 -2.02 3.05
N TRP A 62 -6.61 -2.25 4.27
CA TRP A 62 -5.78 -2.26 5.47
C TRP A 62 -4.75 -3.39 5.48
N ALA A 63 -5.12 -4.60 5.09
CA ALA A 63 -4.18 -5.72 5.01
C ALA A 63 -3.03 -5.42 4.02
N LEU A 64 -3.36 -4.92 2.83
CA LEU A 64 -2.36 -4.55 1.82
C LEU A 64 -1.46 -3.39 2.27
N MET A 65 -2.02 -2.36 2.91
CA MET A 65 -1.21 -1.29 3.51
C MET A 65 -0.34 -1.80 4.66
N ALA A 66 -0.84 -2.71 5.50
CA ALA A 66 -0.07 -3.31 6.60
C ALA A 66 1.16 -4.07 6.07
N VAL A 67 1.01 -4.80 4.95
CA VAL A 67 2.14 -5.42 4.25
C VAL A 67 3.16 -4.36 3.80
N GLY A 68 2.70 -3.27 3.18
CA GLY A 68 3.59 -2.17 2.76
C GLY A 68 4.33 -1.51 3.93
N TYR A 69 3.66 -1.29 5.06
CA TYR A 69 4.31 -0.83 6.28
C TYR A 69 5.31 -1.84 6.84
N GLY A 70 4.97 -3.12 6.84
CA GLY A 70 5.87 -4.19 7.27
C GLY A 70 7.15 -4.20 6.43
N MET A 71 7.02 -4.16 5.11
CA MET A 71 8.15 -4.05 4.19
C MET A 71 9.01 -2.83 4.48
N TRP A 72 8.38 -1.66 4.58
CA TRP A 72 9.09 -0.41 4.84
C TRP A 72 9.86 -0.43 6.17
N LEU A 73 9.24 -1.00 7.21
CA LEU A 73 9.87 -1.16 8.53
C LEU A 73 11.03 -2.16 8.49
N THR A 74 10.96 -3.22 7.69
CA THR A 74 12.06 -4.19 7.52
C THR A 74 13.19 -3.68 6.63
N ALA A 75 12.87 -2.85 5.62
CA ALA A 75 13.87 -2.23 4.75
C ALA A 75 14.77 -1.26 5.53
N ARG A 76 14.23 -0.63 6.57
CA ARG A 76 14.95 0.33 7.44
C ARG A 76 15.90 -0.31 8.46
N GLN A 77 15.95 -1.64 8.58
CA GLN A 77 16.73 -2.35 9.62
C GLN A 77 18.17 -2.68 9.20
N TRP A 78 18.54 -2.34 7.96
CA TRP A 78 19.81 -2.73 7.34
C TRP A 78 20.67 -1.53 6.90
N LEU A 79 20.31 -0.31 7.30
CA LEU A 79 21.11 0.91 7.20
C LEU A 79 21.69 1.28 8.57
#